data_AF-A0A2E2SSA0-F1
#
_entry.id   AF-A0A2E2SSA0-F1
#
_cell.length_a   1.000
_cell.length_b   1.000
_cell.length_c   1.000
_cell.angle_alpha   90.00
_cell.angle_beta   90.00
_cell.angle_gamma   90.00
#
_symmetry.space_group_name_H-M   'P 1'
#
loop_
_entity.id
_entity.type
_entity.pdbx_description
1 polymer ?
#
loop_
_entity_poly.entity_id
_entity_poly.type
_entity_poly.pdbx_seq_one_letter_code
_entity_poly.pdbx_strand_id
1 'polypeptide(L)'
;MSPLCKQIHKEKRYAMLAGGLLLFLVVGYMYGVCLTVMHVVVRKETSQSMAELNSQVAALEAEYISAQHAVSARVALLPGFVETPEKIFIDRSETTLVVRDRLLP
;
A
#
# COMPACT_ATOMS: atom_id res chain seq x y z
N MET A 1 41.73 36.50 -54.37
CA MET A 1 41.69 35.90 -53.01
C MET A 1 40.81 34.66 -53.08
N SER A 2 41.38 33.47 -52.88
CA SER A 2 40.87 32.20 -53.42
C SER A 2 39.63 31.65 -52.68
N PRO A 3 38.64 31.09 -53.41
CA PRO A 3 37.40 30.51 -52.85
C PRO A 3 37.66 29.30 -51.93
N LEU A 4 38.84 28.68 -52.02
CA LEU A 4 39.26 27.53 -51.22
C LEU A 4 39.31 27.82 -49.70
N CYS A 5 39.70 29.03 -49.28
CA CYS A 5 39.79 29.37 -47.85
C CYS A 5 38.40 29.44 -47.17
N LYS A 6 37.38 29.88 -47.91
CA LYS A 6 36.00 30.01 -47.40
C LYS A 6 35.35 28.64 -47.17
N GLN A 7 35.72 27.63 -47.95
CA GLN A 7 35.16 26.28 -47.88
C GLN A 7 35.72 25.50 -46.68
N ILE A 8 37.03 25.56 -46.46
CA ILE A 8 37.70 24.89 -45.32
C ILE A 8 37.16 25.41 -43.97
N HIS A 9 36.84 26.70 -43.86
CA HIS A 9 36.32 27.25 -42.60
C HIS A 9 34.87 26.81 -42.32
N LYS A 10 34.06 26.54 -43.36
CA LYS A 10 32.71 25.98 -43.19
C LYS A 10 32.75 24.53 -42.75
N GLU A 11 33.59 23.71 -43.38
CA GLU A 11 33.75 22.29 -43.04
C GLU A 11 34.22 22.08 -41.59
N LYS A 12 35.18 22.89 -41.13
CA LYS A 12 35.63 22.85 -39.73
C LYS A 12 34.52 23.22 -38.74
N ARG A 13 33.64 24.17 -39.08
CA ARG A 13 32.49 24.53 -38.24
C ARG A 13 31.46 23.40 -38.17
N TYR A 14 31.15 22.74 -39.29
CA TYR A 14 30.23 21.59 -39.28
C TYR A 14 30.82 20.39 -38.51
N ALA A 15 32.12 20.13 -38.65
CA ALA A 15 32.79 19.07 -37.90
C ALA A 15 32.78 19.36 -36.38
N MET A 16 33.01 20.60 -35.97
CA MET A 16 32.95 20.99 -34.55
C MET A 16 31.52 20.88 -33.99
N LEU A 17 30.50 21.29 -34.76
CA LEU A 17 29.10 21.13 -34.35
C LEU A 17 28.70 19.65 -34.25
N ALA A 18 29.10 18.82 -35.21
CA ALA A 18 28.84 17.38 -35.18
C ALA A 18 29.52 16.71 -33.99
N GLY A 19 30.78 17.07 -33.69
CA GLY A 19 31.49 16.56 -32.51
C GLY A 19 30.86 16.99 -31.19
N GLY A 20 30.43 18.26 -31.08
CA GLY A 20 29.72 18.76 -29.91
C GLY A 20 28.37 18.08 -29.69
N LEU A 21 27.60 17.87 -30.76
CA LEU A 21 26.32 17.15 -30.71
C LEU A 21 26.52 15.70 -30.27
N LEU A 22 27.55 15.02 -30.78
CA LEU A 22 27.85 13.63 -30.43
C LEU A 22 28.24 13.52 -28.95
N LEU A 23 29.09 14.42 -28.46
CA LEU A 23 29.45 14.49 -27.04
C LEU A 23 28.21 14.73 -26.16
N PHE A 24 27.35 15.67 -26.55
CA PHE A 24 26.11 15.96 -25.85
C PHE A 24 25.18 14.74 -25.79
N LEU A 25 25.05 14.01 -26.90
CA LEU A 25 24.27 12.77 -26.95
C LEU A 25 24.82 11.70 -25.99
N VAL A 26 26.14 11.54 -25.94
CA VAL A 26 26.79 10.55 -25.06
C VAL A 26 26.56 10.90 -23.59
N VAL A 27 26.76 12.17 -23.21
CA VAL A 27 26.54 12.63 -21.83
C VAL A 27 25.07 12.50 -21.46
N GLY A 28 24.16 12.91 -22.34
CA GLY A 28 22.71 12.80 -22.12
C GLY A 28 22.25 11.34 -21.97
N TYR A 29 22.79 10.43 -22.79
CA TYR A 29 22.52 9.00 -22.70
C TYR A 29 22.95 8.42 -21.34
N MET A 30 24.20 8.68 -20.92
CA MET A 30 24.70 8.20 -19.63
C MET A 30 23.87 8.75 -18.46
N TYR A 31 23.51 10.04 -18.51
CA TYR A 31 22.65 10.66 -17.50
C TYR A 31 21.25 10.00 -17.44
N GLY A 32 20.66 9.72 -18.61
CA GLY A 32 19.37 9.02 -18.69
C GLY A 32 19.41 7.60 -18.11
N VAL A 33 20.50 6.87 -18.36
CA VAL A 33 20.72 5.55 -17.75
C VAL A 33 20.80 5.67 -16.21
N CYS A 34 21.57 6.62 -15.69
CA CYS A 34 21.67 6.86 -14.25
C CYS A 34 20.30 7.19 -13.61
N LEU A 35 19.50 8.05 -14.25
CA LEU A 35 18.15 8.38 -13.77
C LEU A 35 17.23 7.17 -13.76
N THR A 36 17.31 6.32 -14.79
CA THR A 36 16.48 5.12 -14.88
C THR A 36 16.80 4.14 -13.75
N VAL A 37 18.09 3.93 -13.46
CA VAL A 37 18.52 3.08 -12.34
C VAL A 37 18.05 3.66 -11.01
N MET A 38 18.25 4.96 -10.78
CA MET A 38 17.81 5.64 -9.55
C MET A 38 16.29 5.51 -9.35
N HIS A 39 15.49 5.72 -10.40
CA HIS A 39 14.03 5.58 -10.32
C HIS A 39 13.61 4.15 -9.92
N VAL A 40 14.28 3.13 -10.46
CA VAL A 40 14.03 1.72 -10.09
C VAL A 40 14.45 1.44 -8.65
N VAL A 41 15.57 2.00 -8.19
CA VAL A 41 16.05 1.83 -6.82
C VAL A 41 15.11 2.50 -5.81
N VAL A 42 14.72 3.76 -6.03
CA VAL A 42 13.78 4.48 -5.15
C VAL A 42 12.44 3.76 -5.05
N ARG A 43 11.95 3.21 -6.17
CA ARG A 43 10.74 2.38 -6.17
C ARG A 43 10.88 1.12 -5.31
N LYS A 44 12.05 0.47 -5.35
CA LYS A 44 12.34 -0.72 -4.52
C LYS A 44 12.44 -0.35 -3.04
N GLU A 45 13.17 0.70 -2.70
CA GLU A 45 13.31 1.17 -1.31
C GLU A 45 11.95 1.56 -0.73
N THR A 46 11.13 2.31 -1.47
CA THR A 46 9.78 2.67 -1.04
C THR A 46 8.91 1.44 -0.79
N SER A 47 9.00 0.43 -1.67
CA SER A 47 8.25 -0.83 -1.50
C SER A 47 8.72 -1.63 -0.29
N GLN A 48 10.01 -1.61 0.03
CA GLN A 48 10.56 -2.27 1.21
C GLN A 48 10.13 -1.55 2.49
N SER A 49 10.23 -0.22 2.54
CA SER A 49 9.78 0.58 3.68
C SER A 49 8.28 0.41 3.94
N MET A 50 7.46 0.30 2.89
CA MET A 50 6.03 0.01 3.03
C MET A 50 5.75 -1.39 3.61
N ALA A 51 6.52 -2.39 3.19
CA ALA A 51 6.40 -3.74 3.74
C ALA A 51 6.77 -3.78 5.23
N GLU A 52 7.83 -3.06 5.62
CA GLU A 52 8.26 -2.96 7.01
C GLU A 52 7.23 -2.22 7.88
N LEU A 53 6.70 -1.09 7.40
CA LEU A 53 5.65 -0.34 8.09
C LEU A 53 4.40 -1.20 8.30
N ASN A 54 3.96 -1.93 7.27
CA ASN A 54 2.80 -2.83 7.38
C ASN A 54 3.04 -3.96 8.37
N SER A 55 4.26 -4.50 8.45
CA SER A 55 4.61 -5.50 9.46
C SER A 55 4.53 -4.93 10.88
N GLN A 56 4.98 -3.69 11.08
CA GLN A 56 4.89 -3.02 12.37
C GLN A 56 3.42 -2.76 12.76
N VAL A 57 2.59 -2.32 11.81
CA VAL A 57 1.14 -2.12 12.02
C VAL A 57 0.47 -3.45 12.38
N ALA A 58 0.75 -4.53 11.64
CA ALA A 58 0.17 -5.85 11.94
C ALA A 58 0.57 -6.37 13.33
N ALA A 59 1.81 -6.13 13.75
CA ALA A 59 2.25 -6.46 15.12
C ALA A 59 1.47 -5.65 16.17
N LEU A 60 1.29 -4.34 15.94
CA LEU A 60 0.51 -3.48 16.81
C LEU A 60 -0.97 -3.88 16.87
N GLU A 61 -1.56 -4.27 15.73
CA GLU A 61 -2.94 -4.74 15.66
C GLU A 61 -3.12 -6.05 16.44
N ALA A 62 -2.16 -6.97 16.34
CA ALA A 62 -2.19 -8.21 17.12
C ALA A 62 -2.12 -7.92 18.64
N GLU A 63 -1.25 -7.00 19.06
CA GLU A 63 -1.15 -6.57 20.46
C GLU A 63 -2.43 -5.91 20.95
N TYR A 64 -3.00 -5.00 20.14
CA TYR A 64 -4.27 -4.34 20.44
C TYR A 64 -5.42 -5.35 20.60
N ILE A 65 -5.55 -6.32 19.68
CA ILE A 65 -6.57 -7.38 19.76
C ILE A 65 -6.38 -8.20 21.04
N SER A 66 -5.15 -8.55 21.40
CA SER A 66 -4.85 -9.27 22.65
C SER A 66 -5.27 -8.49 23.89
N ALA A 67 -4.92 -7.19 23.95
CA ALA A 67 -5.32 -6.31 25.04
C ALA A 67 -6.84 -6.14 25.11
N GLN A 68 -7.51 -6.00 23.97
CA GLN A 68 -8.98 -5.92 23.89
C GLN A 68 -9.65 -7.21 24.40
N HIS A 69 -9.11 -8.39 24.07
CA HIS A 69 -9.61 -9.66 24.61
C HIS A 69 -9.38 -9.76 26.11
N ALA A 70 -8.23 -9.34 26.62
CA ALA A 70 -7.94 -9.33 28.05
C ALA A 70 -8.88 -8.40 28.82
N VAL A 71 -9.18 -7.20 28.29
CA VAL A 71 -10.16 -6.28 28.88
C VAL A 71 -11.56 -6.89 28.82
N SER A 72 -11.98 -7.44 27.69
CA SER A 72 -13.28 -8.10 27.55
C SER A 72 -13.46 -9.24 28.55
N ALA A 73 -12.44 -10.07 28.74
CA ALA A 73 -12.44 -11.16 29.72
C ALA A 73 -12.55 -10.62 31.16
N ARG A 74 -11.81 -9.55 31.49
CA ARG A 74 -11.90 -8.91 32.81
C ARG A 74 -13.27 -8.27 33.06
N VAL A 75 -13.89 -7.69 32.04
CA VAL A 75 -15.22 -7.09 32.13
C VAL A 75 -16.30 -8.16 32.27
N ALA A 76 -16.17 -9.29 31.57
CA ALA A 76 -17.07 -10.44 31.69
C ALA A 76 -17.01 -11.11 33.08
N LEU A 77 -15.91 -10.94 33.82
CA LEU A 77 -15.71 -11.48 35.17
C LEU A 77 -16.12 -10.49 36.29
N LEU A 78 -16.59 -9.27 35.96
CA LEU A 78 -17.07 -8.34 36.98
C LEU A 78 -18.33 -8.92 37.67
N PRO A 79 -18.43 -8.79 39.01
CA PRO A 79 -19.48 -9.41 39.82
C PRO A 79 -20.84 -8.78 39.48
N GLY A 80 -21.54 -9.41 38.54
CA GLY A 80 -22.77 -8.90 37.94
C GLY A 80 -23.10 -9.57 36.60
N PHE A 81 -22.10 -10.13 35.91
CA PHE A 81 -22.29 -10.97 34.73
C PHE A 81 -22.21 -12.45 35.13
N VAL A 82 -23.29 -13.19 34.89
CA VAL A 82 -23.38 -14.64 35.10
C VAL A 82 -23.16 -15.31 33.75
N GLU A 83 -22.28 -16.31 33.67
CA GLU A 83 -22.22 -17.18 32.49
C GLU A 83 -23.57 -17.89 32.34
N THR A 84 -24.34 -17.50 31.32
CA THR A 84 -25.64 -18.11 31.02
C THR A 84 -25.40 -19.55 30.56
N PRO A 85 -25.87 -20.58 31.30
CA PRO A 85 -25.53 -21.97 30.99
C PRO A 85 -26.27 -22.55 29.77
N GLU A 86 -27.20 -21.82 29.16
CA GLU A 86 -28.00 -22.35 28.06
C GLU A 86 -28.28 -21.26 27.02
N LYS A 87 -27.71 -21.45 25.83
CA LYS A 87 -28.02 -20.64 24.65
C LYS A 87 -29.40 -21.05 24.14
N ILE A 88 -30.45 -20.37 24.63
CA ILE A 88 -31.82 -20.58 24.15
C ILE A 88 -31.89 -20.05 22.71
N PHE A 89 -31.86 -20.96 21.74
CA PHE A 89 -32.24 -20.66 20.37
C PHE A 89 -33.76 -20.57 20.31
N ILE A 90 -34.30 -19.35 20.25
CA ILE A 90 -35.71 -19.16 19.91
C ILE A 90 -35.82 -19.32 18.40
N ASP A 91 -36.12 -20.55 17.97
CA ASP A 91 -36.59 -20.78 16.61
C ASP A 91 -38.02 -20.22 16.50
N ARG A 92 -38.21 -19.28 15.57
CA ARG A 92 -39.52 -18.67 15.27
C ARG A 92 -40.20 -19.37 14.09
N SER A 93 -39.80 -20.61 13.77
CA SER A 93 -40.33 -21.35 12.62
C SER A 93 -41.72 -21.95 12.85
N GLU A 94 -42.18 -22.10 14.09
CA GLU A 94 -43.55 -22.54 14.35
C GLU A 94 -44.32 -21.52 15.18
N THR A 95 -45.12 -20.72 14.47
CA THR A 95 -46.30 -20.03 14.99
C THR A 95 -47.28 -21.03 15.59
N THR A 96 -47.05 -21.49 16.82
CA THR A 96 -48.09 -22.14 17.62
C THR A 96 -48.75 -21.08 18.50
N LEU A 97 -49.80 -20.48 17.93
CA LEU A 97 -50.77 -19.64 18.63
C LEU A 97 -51.40 -20.43 19.79
N VAL A 98 -50.96 -20.14 21.01
CA VAL A 98 -51.66 -20.43 22.26
C VAL A 98 -52.08 -19.07 22.83
N VAL A 99 -53.30 -18.79 23.27
CA VAL A 99 -54.50 -19.52 23.69
C VAL A 99 -55.60 -18.45 23.83
N ARG A 100 -56.90 -18.79 23.73
CA ARG A 100 -57.90 -18.69 24.84
C ARG A 100 -59.33 -18.76 24.31
N ASP A 101 -59.85 -19.98 24.20
CA ASP A 101 -61.30 -20.17 24.08
C ASP A 101 -61.91 -20.09 25.49
N ARG A 102 -62.83 -19.14 25.71
CA ARG A 102 -63.59 -19.04 26.95
C ARG A 102 -64.81 -19.95 26.84
N LEU A 103 -64.78 -21.08 27.52
CA LEU A 103 -65.99 -21.81 27.88
C LEU A 103 -66.15 -21.77 29.41
N LEU A 104 -67.05 -20.90 29.87
CA LEU A 104 -67.68 -20.94 31.20
C LEU A 104 -68.80 -22.00 31.17
N PRO A 105 -69.02 -22.77 32.24
CA PRO A 105 -70.35 -23.07 32.74
C PRO A 105 -70.90 -21.91 33.59
#